data_AF-A0A973EVG9-F1
#
_entry.id   AF-A0A973EVG9-F1
#
_cell.length_a   1.000
_cell.length_b   1.000
_cell.length_c   1.000
_cell.angle_alpha   90.00
_cell.angle_beta   90.00
_cell.angle_gamma   90.00
#
_symmetry.space_group_name_H-M   'P 1'
#
loop_
_entity.id
_entity.type
_entity.pdbx_description
1 polymer ?
#
loop_
_entity_poly.entity_id
_entity_poly.type
_entity_poly.pdbx_seq_one_letter_code
_entity_poly.pdbx_strand_id
1 'polypeptide(L)'
;MRIIKNRLSAILIIVVAVSWMNLNSQERNDVIKVYNEGAKAAQTDVRAAIKSFEEVIVLSDKVGESVNDLKQKAMQVLPGLYVRVASNTLNEKKPAVEVIKAAKTAAAVADKYGSKTSKENAGKILVQGYYIMGTEYFTAKDYDNS
;
A
#
# COMPACT_ATOMS: atom_id res chain seq x y z
N MET A 1 44.31 37.78 5.83
CA MET A 1 43.10 37.46 5.02
C MET A 1 42.86 35.95 4.82
N ARG A 2 43.90 35.12 4.61
CA ARG A 2 43.78 33.66 4.37
C ARG A 2 43.14 32.87 5.55
N ILE A 3 43.46 33.23 6.80
CA ILE A 3 42.93 32.57 8.02
C ILE A 3 41.43 32.85 8.22
N ILE A 4 40.96 34.06 7.90
CA ILE A 4 39.55 34.46 8.04
C ILE A 4 38.69 33.78 6.97
N LYS A 5 39.18 33.66 5.73
CA LYS A 5 38.51 32.87 4.66
C LYS A 5 38.36 31.39 5.06
N ASN A 6 39.38 30.79 5.66
CA ASN A 6 39.33 29.39 6.08
C ASN A 6 38.32 29.14 7.24
N ARG A 7 38.11 30.13 8.13
CA ARG A 7 37.10 30.02 9.19
C ARG A 7 35.66 30.22 8.70
N LEU A 8 35.44 31.12 7.74
CA LEU A 8 34.15 31.31 7.07
C LEU A 8 33.72 30.05 6.29
N SER A 9 34.65 29.42 5.58
CA SER A 9 34.37 28.16 4.87
C SER A 9 34.02 27.01 5.83
N ALA A 10 34.67 26.91 7.00
CA ALA A 10 34.34 25.89 8.00
C ALA A 10 32.94 26.07 8.62
N ILE A 11 32.53 27.32 8.87
CA ILE A 11 31.18 27.64 9.38
C ILE A 11 30.11 27.29 8.33
N LEU A 12 30.36 27.58 7.05
CA LEU A 12 29.43 27.25 5.98
C LEU A 12 29.22 25.73 5.84
N ILE A 13 30.28 24.93 5.98
CA ILE A 13 30.21 23.46 5.94
C ILE A 13 29.38 22.92 7.12
N ILE A 14 29.55 23.48 8.32
CA ILE A 14 28.76 23.08 9.51
C ILE A 14 27.28 23.43 9.33
N VAL A 15 26.96 24.61 8.80
CA VAL A 15 25.56 25.03 8.56
C VAL A 15 24.88 24.12 7.54
N VAL A 16 25.57 23.73 6.45
CA VAL A 16 25.03 22.79 5.46
C VAL A 16 24.80 21.41 6.09
N ALA A 17 25.74 20.88 6.87
CA ALA A 17 25.59 19.58 7.52
C ALA A 17 24.41 19.55 8.51
N VAL A 18 24.23 20.60 9.32
CA VAL A 18 23.10 20.69 10.28
C VAL A 18 21.76 20.81 9.55
N SER A 19 21.72 21.50 8.41
CA SER A 19 20.49 21.61 7.61
C SER A 19 20.05 20.26 7.01
N TRP A 20 20.98 19.40 6.60
CA TRP A 20 20.68 18.06 6.09
C TRP A 20 20.15 17.10 7.16
N MET A 21 20.63 17.23 8.41
CA MET A 21 20.15 16.41 9.52
C MET A 21 18.70 16.77 9.94
N ASN A 22 18.34 18.04 9.88
CA ASN A 22 16.99 18.49 10.22
C ASN A 22 15.96 18.07 9.16
N LEU A 23 16.31 18.13 7.87
CA LEU A 23 15.45 17.67 6.77
C LEU A 23 15.16 16.16 6.87
N ASN A 24 16.18 15.33 7.08
CA ASN A 24 16.01 13.87 7.23
C ASN A 24 15.11 13.48 8.41
N SER A 25 15.19 14.22 9.53
CA SER A 25 14.33 13.99 10.70
C SER A 25 12.86 14.29 10.40
N GLN A 26 12.59 15.36 9.65
CA GLN A 26 11.23 15.72 9.24
C GLN A 26 10.64 14.66 8.31
N GLU A 27 11.35 14.27 7.25
CA GLU A 27 10.86 13.29 6.28
C GLU A 27 10.63 11.90 6.94
N ARG A 28 11.48 11.50 7.89
CA ARG A 28 11.25 10.30 8.70
C ARG A 28 9.96 10.37 9.52
N ASN A 29 9.68 11.53 10.14
CA ASN A 29 8.46 11.73 10.91
C ASN A 29 7.20 11.68 10.03
N ASP A 30 7.30 12.16 8.78
CA ASP A 30 6.21 12.06 7.82
C ASP A 30 5.87 10.60 7.49
N VAL A 31 6.89 9.75 7.28
CA VAL A 31 6.67 8.30 7.06
C VAL A 31 5.97 7.65 8.26
N ILE A 32 6.42 7.95 9.48
CA ILE A 32 5.82 7.43 10.71
C ILE A 32 4.36 7.86 10.84
N LYS A 33 4.07 9.13 10.56
CA LYS A 33 2.72 9.69 10.61
C LYS A 33 1.79 8.94 9.66
N VAL A 34 2.19 8.81 8.39
CA VAL A 34 1.39 8.14 7.36
C VAL A 34 1.20 6.66 7.69
N TYR A 35 2.23 5.99 8.23
CA TYR A 35 2.11 4.60 8.70
C TYR A 35 1.04 4.45 9.80
N ASN A 36 1.04 5.34 10.78
CA ASN A 36 0.07 5.33 11.87
C ASN A 36 -1.35 5.65 11.40
N GLU A 37 -1.50 6.55 10.43
CA GLU A 37 -2.77 6.81 9.75
C GLU A 37 -3.30 5.55 9.05
N GLY A 38 -2.43 4.82 8.36
CA GLY A 38 -2.78 3.53 7.74
C GLY A 38 -3.21 2.48 8.76
N ALA A 39 -2.47 2.35 9.86
CA ALA A 39 -2.81 1.42 10.94
C ALA A 39 -4.15 1.76 11.62
N LYS A 40 -4.45 3.04 11.80
CA LYS A 40 -5.75 3.50 12.32
C LYS A 40 -6.87 3.21 11.33
N ALA A 41 -6.67 3.58 10.05
CA ALA A 41 -7.66 3.38 9.01
C ALA A 41 -7.97 1.89 8.79
N ALA A 42 -7.01 0.98 8.94
CA ALA A 42 -7.22 -0.47 8.73
C ALA A 42 -8.33 -1.08 9.60
N GLN A 43 -8.72 -0.38 10.68
CA GLN A 43 -9.78 -0.80 11.58
C GLN A 43 -11.18 -0.46 11.04
N THR A 44 -11.33 0.65 10.29
CA THR A 44 -12.64 1.20 9.92
C THR A 44 -12.81 1.48 8.43
N ASP A 45 -11.72 1.81 7.73
CA ASP A 45 -11.69 2.14 6.31
C ASP A 45 -10.48 1.46 5.63
N VAL A 46 -10.74 0.30 5.06
CA VAL A 46 -9.74 -0.53 4.39
C VAL A 46 -9.12 0.19 3.18
N ARG A 47 -9.88 1.03 2.47
CA ARG A 47 -9.38 1.73 1.28
C ARG A 47 -8.47 2.88 1.66
N ALA A 48 -8.83 3.64 2.70
CA ALA A 48 -7.94 4.65 3.26
C ALA A 48 -6.64 4.02 3.79
N ALA A 49 -6.74 2.86 4.44
CA ALA A 49 -5.57 2.13 4.94
C ALA A 49 -4.61 1.72 3.80
N ILE A 50 -5.14 1.18 2.70
CA ILE A 50 -4.33 0.83 1.52
C ILE A 50 -3.59 2.07 1.00
N LYS A 51 -4.31 3.18 0.80
CA LYS A 51 -3.70 4.43 0.31
C LYS A 51 -2.55 4.88 1.21
N SER A 52 -2.76 4.88 2.53
CA SER A 52 -1.71 5.25 3.48
C SER A 52 -0.51 4.31 3.43
N PHE A 53 -0.71 2.98 3.39
CA PHE A 53 0.42 2.04 3.34
C PHE A 53 1.16 2.06 2.00
N GLU A 54 0.49 2.33 0.88
CA GLU A 54 1.17 2.60 -0.40
C GLU A 54 2.02 3.87 -0.32
N GLU A 55 1.49 4.93 0.29
CA GLU A 55 2.23 6.18 0.52
C GLU A 55 3.45 5.97 1.44
N VAL A 56 3.35 5.11 2.47
CA VAL A 56 4.52 4.73 3.29
C VAL A 56 5.65 4.20 2.42
N ILE A 57 5.35 3.33 1.45
CA ILE A 57 6.38 2.75 0.57
C ILE A 57 7.02 3.85 -0.28
N VAL A 58 6.22 4.72 -0.88
CA VAL A 58 6.68 5.84 -1.72
C VAL A 58 7.55 6.82 -0.92
N LEU A 59 7.12 7.21 0.28
CA LEU A 59 7.89 8.12 1.14
C LEU A 59 9.16 7.45 1.66
N SER A 60 9.08 6.16 2.03
CA SER A 60 10.25 5.42 2.50
C SER A 60 11.32 5.29 1.41
N ASP A 61 10.93 5.17 0.15
CA ASP A 61 11.88 5.15 -0.98
C ASP A 61 12.64 6.47 -1.15
N LYS A 62 12.08 7.59 -0.69
CA LYS A 62 12.73 8.91 -0.71
C LYS A 62 13.68 9.10 0.49
N VAL A 63 13.25 8.65 1.67
CA VAL A 63 14.01 8.81 2.93
C VAL A 63 15.17 7.81 3.04
N GLY A 64 15.00 6.61 2.49
CA GLY A 64 16.03 5.57 2.49
C GLY A 64 16.07 4.74 3.76
N GLU A 65 17.25 4.23 4.11
CA GLU A 65 17.40 3.09 5.02
C GLU A 65 16.82 3.27 6.42
N SER A 66 16.75 4.51 6.90
CA SER A 66 16.27 4.85 8.26
C SER A 66 14.79 4.52 8.53
N VAL A 67 14.02 4.20 7.49
CA VAL A 67 12.59 3.84 7.55
C VAL A 67 12.27 2.53 6.81
N ASN A 68 13.29 1.74 6.44
CA ASN A 68 13.09 0.48 5.72
C ASN A 68 12.20 -0.51 6.48
N ASP A 69 12.20 -0.49 7.82
CA ASP A 69 11.34 -1.35 8.63
C ASP A 69 9.84 -1.03 8.41
N LEU A 70 9.49 0.26 8.30
CA LEU A 70 8.12 0.70 8.04
C LEU A 70 7.68 0.34 6.62
N LYS A 71 8.58 0.52 5.64
CA LYS A 71 8.36 0.05 4.26
C LYS A 71 8.06 -1.45 4.22
N GLN A 72 8.89 -2.26 4.88
CA GLN A 72 8.70 -3.72 4.92
C GLN A 72 7.38 -4.10 5.58
N LYS A 73 7.02 -3.48 6.72
CA LYS A 73 5.73 -3.71 7.38
C LYS A 73 4.55 -3.34 6.48
N ALA A 74 4.61 -2.19 5.80
CA ALA A 74 3.56 -1.78 4.85
C ALA A 74 3.40 -2.82 3.72
N MET A 75 4.51 -3.28 3.13
CA MET A 75 4.51 -4.33 2.10
C MET A 75 3.91 -5.65 2.59
N GLN A 76 4.13 -6.02 3.85
CA GLN A 76 3.56 -7.24 4.45
C GLN A 76 2.06 -7.12 4.71
N VAL A 77 1.56 -5.93 5.06
CA VAL A 77 0.15 -5.71 5.40
C VAL A 77 -0.74 -5.55 4.15
N LEU A 78 -0.23 -4.91 3.09
CA LEU A 78 -1.00 -4.59 1.88
C LEU A 78 -1.74 -5.79 1.26
N PRO A 79 -1.12 -6.98 1.05
CA PRO A 79 -1.83 -8.13 0.49
C PRO A 79 -3.08 -8.53 1.27
N GLY A 80 -3.03 -8.47 2.62
CA GLY A 80 -4.17 -8.77 3.47
C GLY A 80 -5.31 -7.76 3.32
N LEU A 81 -4.98 -6.47 3.21
CA LEU A 81 -5.98 -5.42 3.02
C LEU A 81 -6.68 -5.52 1.67
N TYR A 82 -5.94 -5.82 0.60
CA TYR A 82 -6.54 -6.01 -0.72
C TYR A 82 -7.45 -7.25 -0.78
N VAL A 83 -7.09 -8.34 -0.11
CA VAL A 83 -8.01 -9.49 0.07
C VAL A 83 -9.28 -9.05 0.81
N ARG A 84 -9.15 -8.25 1.87
CA ARG A 84 -10.31 -7.74 2.61
C ARG A 84 -11.21 -6.87 1.75
N VAL A 85 -10.67 -6.05 0.84
CA VAL A 85 -11.48 -5.32 -0.15
C VAL A 85 -12.26 -6.29 -1.02
N ALA A 86 -11.60 -7.30 -1.59
CA ALA A 86 -12.27 -8.30 -2.42
C ALA A 86 -13.35 -9.08 -1.66
N SER A 87 -13.10 -9.47 -0.41
CA SER A 87 -14.08 -10.11 0.46
C SER A 87 -15.26 -9.20 0.77
N ASN A 88 -15.05 -7.92 1.03
CA ASN A 88 -16.13 -6.97 1.25
C ASN A 88 -16.98 -6.81 -0.01
N THR A 89 -16.37 -6.63 -1.18
CA THR A 89 -17.07 -6.54 -2.47
C THR A 89 -17.95 -7.76 -2.73
N LEU A 90 -17.44 -8.96 -2.42
CA LEU A 90 -18.20 -10.21 -2.48
C LEU A 90 -19.36 -10.23 -1.47
N ASN A 91 -19.11 -9.93 -0.20
CA ASN A 91 -20.11 -10.00 0.88
C ASN A 91 -21.21 -8.95 0.73
N GLU A 92 -20.88 -7.78 0.16
CA GLU A 92 -21.83 -6.74 -0.22
C GLU A 92 -22.66 -7.09 -1.47
N LYS A 93 -22.43 -8.28 -2.06
CA LYS A 93 -23.12 -8.78 -3.26
C LYS A 93 -23.04 -7.79 -4.43
N LYS A 94 -21.86 -7.18 -4.60
CA LYS A 94 -21.58 -6.34 -5.77
C LYS A 94 -21.60 -7.21 -7.04
N PRO A 95 -21.81 -6.60 -8.22
CA PRO A 95 -21.80 -7.32 -9.49
C PRO A 95 -20.56 -8.19 -9.67
N ALA A 96 -20.70 -9.33 -10.33
CA ALA A 96 -19.61 -10.29 -10.52
C ALA A 96 -18.31 -9.66 -11.05
N VAL A 97 -18.44 -8.73 -12.01
CA VAL A 97 -17.31 -8.00 -12.61
C VAL A 97 -16.50 -7.23 -11.56
N GLU A 98 -17.16 -6.62 -10.57
CA GLU A 98 -16.48 -5.89 -9.49
C GLU A 98 -15.75 -6.85 -8.55
N VAL A 99 -16.38 -7.98 -8.20
CA VAL A 99 -15.78 -9.02 -7.36
C VAL A 99 -14.53 -9.60 -8.03
N ILE A 100 -14.64 -9.96 -9.32
CA ILE A 100 -13.55 -10.50 -10.13
C ILE A 100 -12.40 -9.49 -10.21
N LYS A 101 -12.71 -8.22 -10.47
CA LYS A 101 -11.69 -7.16 -10.53
C LYS A 101 -10.97 -7.01 -9.20
N ALA A 102 -11.69 -6.93 -8.08
CA ALA A 102 -11.10 -6.79 -6.75
C ALA A 102 -10.22 -8.00 -6.39
N ALA A 103 -10.67 -9.22 -6.71
CA ALA A 103 -9.92 -10.44 -6.48
C ALA A 103 -8.63 -10.52 -7.32
N LYS A 104 -8.69 -10.13 -8.61
CA LYS A 104 -7.51 -10.05 -9.48
C LYS A 104 -6.49 -9.05 -8.95
N THR A 105 -6.92 -7.87 -8.50
CA THR A 105 -6.03 -6.89 -7.88
C THR A 105 -5.39 -7.46 -6.61
N ALA A 106 -6.16 -8.13 -5.76
CA ALA A 106 -5.64 -8.75 -4.54
C ALA A 106 -4.59 -9.84 -4.84
N ALA A 107 -4.82 -10.67 -5.85
CA ALA A 107 -3.85 -11.67 -6.30
C ALA A 107 -2.56 -11.01 -6.82
N ALA A 108 -2.68 -9.96 -7.64
CA ALA A 108 -1.52 -9.25 -8.18
C ALA A 108 -0.67 -8.59 -7.08
N VAL A 109 -1.30 -7.98 -6.08
CA VAL A 109 -0.59 -7.40 -4.93
C VAL A 109 0.04 -8.49 -4.06
N ALA A 110 -0.66 -9.60 -3.86
CA ALA A 110 -0.12 -10.76 -3.14
C ALA A 110 1.12 -11.34 -3.84
N ASP A 111 1.12 -11.41 -5.17
CA ASP A 111 2.29 -11.81 -5.96
C ASP A 111 3.43 -10.80 -5.84
N LYS A 112 3.13 -9.50 -5.98
CA LYS A 112 4.11 -8.41 -5.87
C LYS A 112 4.88 -8.46 -4.54
N TYR A 113 4.21 -8.80 -3.44
CA TYR A 113 4.79 -8.79 -2.10
C TYR A 113 5.00 -10.19 -1.49
N GLY A 114 4.83 -11.26 -2.27
CA GLY A 114 5.15 -12.63 -1.86
C GLY A 114 4.24 -13.24 -0.79
N SER A 115 2.97 -12.81 -0.69
CA SER A 115 2.01 -13.37 0.28
C SER A 115 1.23 -14.55 -0.30
N LYS A 116 1.70 -15.77 -0.04
CA LYS A 116 1.03 -17.02 -0.48
C LYS A 116 -0.41 -17.11 0.04
N THR A 117 -0.63 -16.85 1.33
CA THR A 117 -1.95 -16.90 1.95
C THR A 117 -2.92 -15.90 1.31
N SER A 118 -2.48 -14.67 1.05
CA SER A 118 -3.33 -13.66 0.39
C SER A 118 -3.65 -14.06 -1.05
N LYS A 119 -2.69 -14.66 -1.77
CA LYS A 119 -2.91 -15.16 -3.13
C LYS A 119 -3.95 -16.28 -3.16
N GLU A 120 -3.86 -17.23 -2.24
CA GLU A 120 -4.83 -18.32 -2.11
C GLU A 120 -6.23 -17.79 -1.79
N ASN A 121 -6.34 -16.84 -0.86
CA ASN A 121 -7.62 -16.23 -0.50
C ASN A 121 -8.22 -15.42 -1.67
N ALA A 122 -7.39 -14.64 -2.36
CA ALA A 122 -7.81 -13.94 -3.57
C ALA A 122 -8.29 -14.91 -4.66
N GLY A 123 -7.62 -16.05 -4.83
CA GLY A 123 -8.02 -17.11 -5.75
C GLY A 123 -9.39 -17.70 -5.42
N LYS A 124 -9.66 -17.97 -4.14
CA LYS A 124 -11.00 -18.45 -3.70
C LYS A 124 -12.10 -17.44 -4.01
N ILE A 125 -11.85 -16.15 -3.77
CA ILE A 125 -12.82 -15.08 -4.07
C ILE A 125 -13.01 -14.94 -5.59
N LEU A 126 -11.93 -15.09 -6.38
CA LEU A 126 -12.01 -15.04 -7.83
C LEU A 126 -12.91 -16.15 -8.40
N VAL A 127 -12.78 -17.38 -7.90
CA VAL A 127 -13.68 -18.50 -8.28
C VAL A 127 -15.13 -18.17 -7.95
N GLN A 128 -15.39 -17.62 -6.76
CA GLN A 128 -16.74 -17.20 -6.37
C GLN A 128 -17.28 -16.07 -7.26
N GLY A 129 -16.44 -15.12 -7.65
CA GLY A 129 -16.81 -14.07 -8.60
C GLY A 129 -17.27 -14.64 -9.95
N TYR A 130 -16.55 -15.61 -10.51
CA TYR A 130 -16.97 -16.28 -11.75
C TYR A 130 -18.25 -17.11 -11.59
N TYR A 131 -18.44 -17.75 -10.44
CA TYR A 131 -19.71 -18.44 -10.14
C TYR A 131 -20.91 -17.48 -10.11
N ILE A 132 -20.74 -16.30 -9.49
CA ILE A 132 -21.77 -15.25 -9.49
C ILE A 132 -22.02 -14.80 -10.93
N MET A 133 -20.97 -14.61 -11.73
CA MET A 133 -21.10 -14.19 -13.14
C MET A 133 -21.95 -15.16 -13.97
N GLY A 134 -21.71 -16.47 -13.86
CA GLY A 134 -22.53 -17.47 -14.54
C GLY A 134 -23.98 -17.45 -14.06
N THR A 135 -24.21 -17.21 -12.77
CA THR A 135 -25.56 -17.08 -12.20
C THR A 135 -26.27 -15.82 -12.74
N GLU A 136 -25.55 -14.71 -12.87
CA GLU A 136 -26.05 -13.46 -13.44
C GLU A 136 -26.46 -13.66 -14.92
N TYR A 137 -25.61 -14.29 -15.73
CA TYR A 137 -25.91 -14.61 -17.13
C TYR A 137 -27.08 -15.57 -17.28
N PHE A 138 -27.11 -16.65 -16.49
CA PHE A 138 -28.23 -17.60 -16.47
C PHE A 138 -29.55 -16.90 -16.14
N THR A 139 -29.55 -16.02 -15.14
CA THR A 139 -30.74 -15.26 -14.74
C THR A 139 -31.16 -14.26 -15.82
N ALA A 140 -30.19 -13.65 -16.49
CA ALA A 140 -30.43 -12.74 -17.62
C ALA A 140 -30.85 -13.46 -18.92
N LYS A 141 -30.87 -14.79 -18.94
CA LYS A 141 -31.05 -15.63 -20.14
C LYS A 141 -30.02 -15.36 -21.24
N ASP A 142 -28.85 -14.86 -20.85
CA ASP A 142 -27.73 -14.57 -21.73
C ASP A 142 -26.78 -15.78 -21.77
N TYR A 143 -27.25 -16.86 -22.40
CA TYR A 143 -26.55 -18.15 -22.37
C TYR A 143 -25.26 -18.16 -23.21
N ASP A 144 -25.13 -17.26 -24.18
CA ASP A 144 -23.94 -17.16 -25.02
C ASP A 144 -22.71 -16.62 -24.25
N ASN A 145 -22.95 -15.92 -23.12
CA ASN A 145 -21.92 -15.35 -22.26
C ASN A 145 -21.74 -16.09 -20.93
N SER A 146 -22.56 -17.13 -20.65
CA SER A 146 -22.51 -17.93 -19.41
C SER A 146 -21.36 -18.95 -19.39
#